data_AF-A0A836WRL9-F1
#
_entry.id   AF-A0A836WRL9-F1
#
_cell.length_a   1.000
_cell.length_b   1.000
_cell.length_c   1.000
_cell.angle_alpha   90.00
_cell.angle_beta   90.00
_cell.angle_gamma   90.00
#
_symmetry.space_group_name_H-M   'P 1'
#
loop_
_entity.id
_entity.type
_entity.pdbx_description
1 polymer ?
#
loop_
_entity_poly.entity_id
_entity_poly.type
_entity_poly.pdbx_seq_one_letter_code
_entity_poly.pdbx_strand_id
1 'polypeptide(L)'
;MIGQCRGSKMITKTTTMLADNFNFLEGPRWHDGKLWMSDMQGRIVYTLTESGDRDEIVSVEAQPSGLGFLPDGSMLIVSMEDEKLLKYSNGQLSDYADLS
;
A
#
# COMPACT_ATOMS: atom_id res chain seq x y z
N MET A 1 -47.83 27.70 5.80
CA MET A 1 -47.12 26.50 6.33
C MET A 1 -45.79 26.45 5.61
N ILE A 2 -44.72 26.98 6.21
CA ILE A 2 -43.39 27.05 5.59
C ILE A 2 -42.53 26.00 6.29
N GLY A 3 -42.14 24.96 5.55
CA GLY A 3 -41.34 23.85 6.06
C GLY A 3 -39.93 24.32 6.39
N GLN A 4 -39.49 24.09 7.63
CA GLN A 4 -38.10 24.27 8.02
C GLN A 4 -37.26 23.13 7.41
N CYS A 5 -36.33 23.46 6.52
CA CYS A 5 -35.26 22.55 6.13
C CYS A 5 -34.41 22.23 7.37
N ARG A 6 -34.41 20.96 7.80
CA ARG A 6 -33.51 20.48 8.86
C ARG A 6 -32.07 20.56 8.37
N GLY A 7 -31.28 21.46 8.94
CA GLY A 7 -29.85 21.52 8.70
C GLY A 7 -29.17 20.24 9.18
N SER A 8 -28.48 19.53 8.28
CA SER A 8 -27.63 18.39 8.63
C SER A 8 -26.50 18.86 9.54
N LYS A 9 -26.33 18.19 10.68
CA LYS A 9 -25.25 18.45 11.64
C LYS A 9 -23.90 18.16 10.98
N MET A 10 -23.02 19.14 10.89
CA MET A 10 -21.63 18.95 10.47
C MET A 10 -20.91 18.05 11.49
N ILE A 11 -20.39 16.91 11.04
CA ILE A 11 -19.52 16.04 11.85
C ILE A 11 -18.08 16.38 11.49
N THR A 12 -17.37 17.01 12.43
CA THR A 12 -15.92 17.21 12.31
C THR A 12 -15.23 15.86 12.51
N LYS A 13 -14.48 15.40 11.51
CA LYS A 13 -13.57 14.26 11.66
C LYS A 13 -12.18 14.78 12.02
N THR A 14 -11.57 14.18 13.04
CA THR A 14 -10.17 14.40 13.41
C THR A 14 -9.34 13.19 13.02
N THR A 15 -8.11 13.42 12.57
CA THR A 15 -7.16 12.36 12.21
C THR A 15 -5.94 12.45 13.11
N THR A 16 -5.32 11.30 13.39
CA THR A 16 -4.01 11.20 14.04
C THR A 16 -3.04 10.52 13.09
N MET A 17 -1.75 10.79 13.25
CA MET A 17 -0.70 10.11 12.49
C MET A 17 -0.63 8.65 12.93
N LEU A 18 -0.64 7.72 11.96
CA LEU A 18 -0.55 6.28 12.24
C LEU A 18 0.90 5.81 12.33
N ALA A 19 1.74 6.26 11.39
CA ALA A 19 3.18 5.99 11.34
C ALA A 19 3.87 7.11 10.54
N ASP A 20 5.17 7.30 10.76
CA ASP A 20 6.02 8.33 10.14
C ASP A 20 7.36 7.74 9.68
N ASN A 21 8.38 8.54 9.35
CA ASN A 21 9.71 8.03 8.97
C ASN A 21 9.69 7.07 7.76
N PHE A 22 9.08 7.51 6.66
CA PHE A 22 9.12 6.87 5.34
C PHE A 22 9.69 7.85 4.31
N ASN A 23 10.14 7.37 3.16
CA ASN A 23 10.68 8.25 2.12
C ASN A 23 9.57 8.75 1.18
N PHE A 24 8.87 7.85 0.49
CA PHE A 24 7.76 8.20 -0.39
C PHE A 24 6.77 7.03 -0.53
N LEU A 25 5.69 7.06 0.24
CA LEU A 25 4.69 6.00 0.26
C LEU A 25 3.71 6.09 -0.92
N GLU A 26 3.43 4.94 -1.52
CA GLU A 26 2.49 4.80 -2.64
C GLU A 26 1.75 3.46 -2.62
N GLY A 27 0.70 3.39 -3.44
CA GLY A 27 -0.02 2.15 -3.72
C GLY A 27 -0.66 1.45 -2.51
N PRO A 28 -1.31 2.15 -1.55
CA PRO A 28 -1.83 1.52 -0.35
C PRO A 28 -2.91 0.46 -0.67
N ARG A 29 -2.86 -0.68 0.02
CA ARG A 29 -3.85 -1.77 -0.06
C ARG A 29 -4.17 -2.31 1.32
N TRP A 30 -5.45 -2.46 1.65
CA TRP A 30 -5.83 -3.26 2.81
C TRP A 30 -5.96 -4.73 2.41
N HIS A 31 -5.21 -5.61 3.07
CA HIS A 31 -5.24 -7.04 2.79
C HIS A 31 -4.84 -7.83 4.04
N ASP A 32 -5.61 -8.86 4.38
CA ASP A 32 -5.37 -9.76 5.51
C ASP A 32 -5.09 -9.05 6.84
N GLY A 33 -5.88 -8.00 7.13
CA GLY A 33 -5.82 -7.28 8.41
C GLY A 33 -4.64 -6.31 8.55
N LYS A 34 -3.91 -6.05 7.47
CA LYS A 34 -2.81 -5.08 7.43
C LYS A 34 -2.98 -4.09 6.29
N LEU A 35 -2.41 -2.90 6.47
CA LEU A 35 -2.22 -1.92 5.41
C LEU A 35 -0.88 -2.17 4.74
N TRP A 36 -0.89 -2.54 3.47
CA TRP A 36 0.27 -2.74 2.61
C TRP A 36 0.57 -1.47 1.82
N MET A 37 1.83 -1.16 1.62
CA MET A 37 2.27 0.00 0.83
C MET A 37 3.70 -0.16 0.34
N SER A 38 4.01 0.47 -0.78
CA SER A 38 5.37 0.61 -1.26
C SER A 38 5.97 1.91 -0.73
N ASP A 39 7.20 1.86 -0.23
CA ASP A 39 8.06 3.04 -0.12
C ASP A 39 8.94 3.09 -1.37
N MET A 40 8.53 3.87 -2.37
CA MET A 40 9.18 3.91 -3.69
C MET A 40 10.66 4.30 -3.60
N GLN A 41 10.94 5.36 -2.85
CA GLN A 41 12.30 5.88 -2.67
C GLN A 41 13.09 5.08 -1.63
N GLY A 42 12.39 4.50 -0.65
CA GLY A 42 12.97 3.57 0.32
C GLY A 42 13.22 2.16 -0.23
N ARG A 43 12.72 1.85 -1.44
CA ARG A 43 12.89 0.56 -2.15
C ARG A 43 12.37 -0.65 -1.37
N ILE A 44 11.33 -0.47 -0.56
CA ILE A 44 10.79 -1.52 0.33
C ILE A 44 9.26 -1.54 0.23
N VAL A 45 8.67 -2.74 0.25
CA VAL A 45 7.24 -2.93 0.54
C VAL A 45 7.06 -3.18 2.03
N TYR A 46 6.21 -2.38 2.66
CA TYR A 46 5.88 -2.46 4.08
C TYR A 46 4.47 -3.00 4.30
N THR A 47 4.25 -3.54 5.50
CA THR A 47 2.92 -3.63 6.10
C THR A 47 2.84 -2.83 7.38
N LEU A 48 1.67 -2.28 7.67
CA LEU A 48 1.31 -1.64 8.93
C LEU A 48 0.12 -2.33 9.58
N THR A 49 0.18 -2.51 10.90
CA THR A 49 -1.00 -2.87 11.71
C THR A 49 -1.88 -1.63 11.94
N GLU A 50 -3.10 -1.83 12.45
CA GLU A 50 -3.96 -0.71 12.89
C GLU A 50 -3.35 0.12 14.04
N SER A 51 -2.36 -0.44 14.76
CA SER A 51 -1.62 0.26 15.80
C SER A 51 -0.38 1.00 15.28
N GLY A 52 -0.07 0.86 13.98
CA GLY A 52 1.08 1.49 13.34
C GLY A 52 2.36 0.66 13.40
N ASP A 53 2.31 -0.58 13.88
CA ASP A 53 3.49 -1.47 13.88
C ASP A 53 3.86 -1.83 12.44
N ARG A 54 5.17 -1.77 12.14
CA ARG A 54 5.71 -1.89 10.79
C ARG A 54 6.50 -3.19 10.61
N ASP A 55 6.21 -3.89 9.52
CA ASP A 55 7.05 -4.98 9.02
C ASP A 55 7.59 -4.65 7.61
N GLU A 56 8.88 -4.92 7.39
CA GLU A 56 9.53 -4.93 6.09
C GLU A 56 9.30 -6.29 5.41
N ILE A 57 8.63 -6.31 4.26
CA ILE A 57 8.28 -7.57 3.59
C ILE A 57 9.30 -7.97 2.54
N VAL A 58 9.66 -7.04 1.67
CA VAL A 58 10.58 -7.29 0.55
C VAL A 58 11.17 -5.99 0.01
N SER A 59 12.46 -6.01 -0.31
CA SER A 59 13.11 -4.92 -1.04
C SER A 59 12.96 -5.08 -2.55
N VAL A 60 12.78 -3.97 -3.25
CA VAL A 60 12.67 -3.90 -4.71
C VAL A 60 13.54 -2.75 -5.19
N GLU A 61 14.72 -3.05 -5.73
CA GLU A 61 15.71 -2.02 -6.07
C GLU A 61 15.21 -1.03 -7.13
N ALA A 62 14.45 -1.52 -8.12
CA ALA A 62 13.90 -0.75 -9.23
C ALA A 62 12.61 0.02 -8.87
N GLN A 63 12.51 0.48 -7.62
CA GLN A 63 11.40 1.24 -7.02
C GLN A 63 10.03 0.54 -7.07
N PRO A 64 9.53 0.01 -5.94
CA PRO A 64 8.21 -0.60 -5.89
C PRO A 64 7.13 0.48 -5.95
N SER A 65 6.03 0.22 -6.66
CA SER A 65 4.88 1.13 -6.72
C SER A 65 3.56 0.38 -6.48
N GLY A 66 2.73 0.19 -7.50
CA GLY A 66 1.43 -0.47 -7.39
C GLY A 66 1.53 -1.89 -6.83
N LEU A 67 0.61 -2.22 -5.93
CA LEU A 67 0.48 -3.54 -5.31
C LEU A 67 -0.84 -4.23 -5.72
N GLY A 68 -0.77 -5.55 -5.86
CA GLY A 68 -1.91 -6.43 -6.09
C GLY A 68 -1.69 -7.81 -5.48
N PHE A 69 -2.75 -8.62 -5.38
CA PHE A 69 -2.68 -9.98 -4.85
C PHE A 69 -3.37 -10.93 -5.81
N LEU A 70 -2.70 -12.03 -6.13
CA LEU A 70 -3.26 -13.12 -6.91
C LEU A 70 -4.17 -14.01 -6.03
N PRO A 71 -5.08 -14.81 -6.62
CA PRO A 71 -5.95 -15.70 -5.86
C PRO A 71 -5.23 -16.75 -5.00
N ASP A 72 -3.97 -17.07 -5.32
CA ASP A 72 -3.11 -17.98 -4.54
C ASP A 72 -2.45 -17.29 -3.33
N GLY A 73 -2.73 -16.01 -3.11
CA GLY A 73 -2.15 -15.19 -2.03
C GLY A 73 -0.78 -14.59 -2.36
N SER A 74 -0.20 -14.89 -3.52
CA SER A 74 1.05 -14.24 -3.92
C SER A 74 0.83 -12.76 -4.27
N MET A 75 1.79 -11.92 -3.90
CA MET A 75 1.73 -10.48 -4.12
C MET A 75 2.36 -10.11 -5.46
N LEU A 76 1.72 -9.22 -6.20
CA LEU A 76 2.26 -8.58 -7.38
C LEU A 76 2.73 -7.17 -7.02
N ILE A 77 3.90 -6.79 -7.52
CA ILE A 77 4.56 -5.52 -7.26
C ILE A 77 4.99 -4.92 -8.59
N VAL A 78 4.54 -3.71 -8.89
CA VAL A 78 5.08 -2.93 -10.01
C VAL A 78 6.50 -2.50 -9.65
N SER A 79 7.44 -2.84 -10.52
CA SER A 79 8.83 -2.41 -10.48
C SER A 79 9.03 -1.37 -11.58
N MET A 80 9.25 -0.12 -11.18
CA MET A 80 9.08 1.00 -12.09
C MET A 80 10.29 1.26 -12.98
N GLU A 81 11.51 1.19 -12.42
CA GLU A 81 12.73 1.58 -13.15
C GLU A 81 13.11 0.59 -14.25
N ASP A 82 12.67 -0.66 -14.13
CA ASP A 82 12.93 -1.73 -15.07
C ASP A 82 11.66 -2.22 -15.80
N GLU A 83 10.54 -1.51 -15.64
CA GLU A 83 9.28 -1.73 -16.38
C GLU A 83 8.75 -3.18 -16.24
N LYS A 84 8.79 -3.73 -15.03
CA LYS A 84 8.37 -5.10 -14.74
C LYS A 84 7.21 -5.19 -13.76
N LEU A 85 6.51 -6.32 -13.85
CA LEU A 85 5.65 -6.81 -12.79
C LEU A 85 6.37 -7.97 -12.10
N LEU A 86 6.60 -7.84 -10.80
CA LEU A 86 7.24 -8.87 -9.98
C LEU A 86 6.18 -9.64 -9.19
N LYS A 87 6.44 -10.91 -8.92
CA LYS A 87 5.68 -11.75 -7.99
C LYS A 87 6.53 -12.05 -6.75
N TYR A 88 5.97 -11.74 -5.59
CA TYR A 88 6.50 -12.13 -4.29
C TYR A 88 5.66 -13.27 -3.70
N SER A 89 6.30 -14.40 -3.42
CA SER A 89 5.65 -15.59 -2.88
C SER A 89 6.65 -16.40 -2.06
N ASN A 90 6.23 -16.89 -0.89
CA ASN A 90 7.06 -17.74 -0.02
C ASN A 90 8.45 -17.14 0.29
N GLY A 91 8.53 -15.82 0.49
CA GLY A 91 9.78 -15.12 0.79
C GLY A 91 10.68 -14.87 -0.43
N GLN A 92 10.22 -15.21 -1.65
CA GLN A 92 11.00 -15.06 -2.87
C GLN A 92 10.37 -14.05 -3.82
N LEU A 93 11.21 -13.20 -4.39
CA LEU A 93 10.85 -12.25 -5.44
C LEU A 93 11.28 -12.82 -6.81
N SER A 94 10.40 -12.72 -7.79
CA SER A 94 10.62 -13.25 -9.14
C SER A 94 9.90 -12.40 -10.19
N ASP A 95 10.35 -12.45 -11.44
CA ASP A 95 9.66 -11.80 -12.56
C ASP A 95 8.31 -12.50 -12.80
N TYR A 96 7.24 -11.71 -12.92
CA TYR A 96 5.91 -12.19 -13.30
C TYR A 96 5.58 -11.81 -14.75
N ALA A 97 5.90 -10.58 -15.15
CA ALA A 97 5.81 -10.11 -16.52
C ALA A 97 6.83 -9.01 -16.80
N ASP A 98 7.29 -8.95 -18.05
CA ASP A 98 8.09 -7.86 -18.60
C ASP A 98 7.16 -6.97 -19.45
N LEU A 99 7.17 -5.66 -19.19
CA LEU A 99 6.25 -4.69 -19.80
C LEU A 99 6.98 -3.63 -20.66
N SER A 100 8.27 -3.86 -20.95
CA SER A 100 9.08 -3.01 -21.83
C SER A 100 8.70 -3.09 -23.32
#